data_AF-A0A7N2RER1-F1
#
_entry.id   AF-A0A7N2RER1-F1
#
_cell.length_a   1.000
_cell.length_b   1.000
_cell.length_c   1.000
_cell.angle_alpha   90.00
_cell.angle_beta   90.00
_cell.angle_gamma   90.00
#
_symmetry.space_group_name_H-M   'P 1'
#
loop_
_entity.id
_entity.type
_entity.pdbx_description
1 polymer ?
#
loop_
_entity_poly.entity_id
_entity_poly.type
_entity_poly.pdbx_seq_one_letter_code
_entity_poly.pdbx_strand_id
1 'polypeptide(L)'
;MPHICFHNDKRIFISFSDAFTALRSLKANWTNVPSNWVGSDPCGGLWVGIECINSRVTSIILSNMNLTGQLSGDIGSFSELQNFHLGNNKLSGTIPPKLFNPNMTLIHVLFDSNNLTGSIPSTLGLVQTLQMVCFDRNSLNGLPSNLNSLTNVIELSLSNNNLSGPMANLTGMNSLSYLDMSNNRFTVSDVPPWIASLPLLTTLMMENTQLQGQVPVHLFSLPDLKKVVLRNNRFNGILDIRTTNSNQLQLIDLRNNSISNVAQIPGGNITLLLEGNTVCDKTDQVTKSYCTASTPNSSSFTPQINCMQISCNSDQVASPNCKCAYPYKGTKIFRGLASFDLENTTFYAELEKSLMKTLQSSALPVDSVSLSNPTVDLSGNIELSLDVFPSGQECFNQTAITMVGFALNNLSFYLHQVLDPSILWPLRMGIVWQHIGIKIWEMVVLLSHKQPSGSLLKSSRNTPTIFQKQIVLDLRVMGRLISM
;
A
#
# COMPACT_ATOMS: atom_id res chain seq x y z
N MET A 1 -18.74 -0.28 58.62
CA MET A 1 -17.43 -0.38 57.95
C MET A 1 -16.96 -1.81 58.04
N PRO A 2 -16.97 -2.60 56.95
CA PRO A 2 -16.23 -3.83 56.91
C PRO A 2 -14.83 -3.55 56.34
N HIS A 3 -13.82 -3.78 57.16
CA HIS A 3 -12.45 -3.99 56.71
C HIS A 3 -12.41 -5.29 55.89
N ILE A 4 -12.08 -5.18 54.61
CA ILE A 4 -11.71 -6.34 53.79
C ILE A 4 -10.19 -6.45 53.84
N CYS A 5 -9.70 -7.51 54.48
CA CYS A 5 -8.29 -7.88 54.49
C CYS A 5 -7.89 -8.41 53.11
N PHE A 6 -6.88 -7.80 52.50
CA PHE A 6 -6.17 -8.42 51.37
C PHE A 6 -5.25 -9.50 51.94
N HIS A 7 -5.61 -10.75 51.66
CA HIS A 7 -4.69 -11.88 51.83
C HIS A 7 -3.53 -11.69 50.83
N ASN A 8 -2.31 -11.97 51.32
CA ASN A 8 -1.08 -12.02 50.56
C ASN A 8 -1.21 -12.80 49.26
N ASP A 9 -1.54 -12.12 48.16
CA ASP A 9 -1.20 -12.58 46.83
C ASP A 9 0.11 -11.92 46.41
N LYS A 10 1.04 -12.81 46.05
CA LYS A 10 2.34 -12.52 45.47
C LYS A 10 2.20 -11.34 44.51
N ARG A 11 3.17 -10.41 44.57
CA ARG A 11 3.41 -9.39 43.54
C ARG A 11 3.07 -9.99 42.17
N ILE A 12 1.93 -9.58 41.59
CA ILE A 12 1.62 -9.85 40.19
C ILE A 12 2.63 -8.98 39.44
N PHE A 13 3.81 -9.54 39.19
CA PHE A 13 4.56 -9.13 38.03
C PHE A 13 3.63 -9.41 36.85
N ILE A 14 3.00 -8.37 36.33
CA ILE A 14 2.38 -8.43 35.01
C ILE A 14 3.55 -8.77 34.09
N SER A 15 3.69 -10.04 33.76
CA SER A 15 4.58 -10.50 32.70
C SER A 15 4.11 -9.78 31.45
N PHE A 16 4.78 -8.68 31.09
CA PHE A 16 4.55 -8.04 29.81
C PHE A 16 4.80 -9.10 28.74
N SER A 17 3.79 -9.37 27.90
CA SER A 17 3.99 -10.22 26.72
C SER A 17 5.23 -9.72 25.96
N ASP A 18 6.06 -10.62 25.45
CA ASP A 18 7.28 -10.26 24.74
C ASP A 18 6.98 -9.33 23.54
N ALA A 19 5.78 -9.45 22.95
CA ALA A 19 5.27 -8.55 21.93
C ALA A 19 5.09 -7.10 22.41
N PHE A 20 4.72 -6.87 23.68
CA PHE A 20 4.58 -5.51 24.23
C PHE A 20 5.96 -4.86 24.42
N THR A 21 6.97 -5.64 24.78
CA THR A 21 8.36 -5.18 24.85
C THR A 21 8.91 -4.86 23.47
N ALA A 22 8.59 -5.68 22.46
CA ALA A 22 8.91 -5.40 21.07
C ALA A 22 8.26 -4.10 20.56
N LEU A 23 6.95 -3.89 20.81
CA LEU A 23 6.26 -2.66 20.45
C LEU A 23 6.84 -1.42 21.15
N ARG A 24 7.21 -1.53 22.43
CA ARG A 24 7.89 -0.43 23.14
C ARG A 24 9.25 -0.11 22.53
N SER A 25 9.99 -1.13 22.11
CA SER A 25 11.28 -0.95 21.43
C SER A 25 11.10 -0.25 20.08
N LEU A 26 10.12 -0.66 19.28
CA LEU A 26 9.78 0.02 18.02
C LEU A 26 9.34 1.46 18.27
N LYS A 27 8.44 1.69 19.24
CA LYS A 27 8.00 3.03 19.63
C LYS A 27 9.16 3.94 20.02
N ALA A 28 10.17 3.41 20.71
CA ALA A 28 11.35 4.18 21.11
C ALA A 28 12.25 4.55 19.92
N ASN A 29 12.30 3.71 18.89
CA ASN A 29 13.15 3.90 17.70
C ASN A 29 12.43 4.59 16.52
N TRP A 30 11.12 4.75 16.60
CA TRP A 30 10.31 5.38 15.56
C TRP A 30 9.89 6.79 15.94
N THR A 31 9.72 7.63 14.92
CA THR A 31 9.07 8.94 15.03
C THR A 31 7.76 8.95 14.25
N ASN A 32 6.88 9.90 14.56
CA ASN A 32 5.50 9.98 14.03
C ASN A 32 4.63 8.76 14.37
N VAL A 33 4.97 8.04 15.44
CA VAL A 33 4.10 7.00 16.00
C VAL A 33 2.76 7.60 16.42
N PRO A 34 1.65 6.83 16.38
CA PRO A 34 0.36 7.34 16.81
C PRO A 34 0.39 7.95 18.21
N SER A 35 -0.28 9.09 18.37
CA SER A 35 -0.31 9.83 19.64
C SER A 35 -0.94 9.04 20.80
N ASN A 36 -1.80 8.06 20.50
CA ASN A 36 -2.43 7.23 21.51
C ASN A 36 -1.59 6.01 21.93
N TRP A 37 -0.37 5.86 21.42
CA TRP A 37 0.58 4.84 21.90
C TRP A 37 1.12 5.22 23.29
N VAL A 38 0.27 5.35 24.29
CA VAL A 38 0.62 5.74 25.66
C VAL A 38 0.33 4.59 26.62
N GLY A 39 1.11 4.48 27.69
CA GLY A 39 1.02 3.37 28.64
C GLY A 39 1.80 2.14 28.21
N SER A 40 1.44 1.00 28.78
CA SER A 40 2.19 -0.26 28.64
C SER A 40 1.36 -1.43 28.10
N ASP A 41 0.06 -1.23 27.91
CA ASP A 41 -0.87 -2.22 27.38
C ASP A 41 -1.42 -1.71 26.04
N PRO A 42 -0.85 -2.13 24.90
CA PRO A 42 -1.31 -1.71 23.59
C PRO A 42 -2.70 -2.24 23.24
N CYS A 43 -3.11 -3.39 23.80
CA CYS A 43 -4.41 -3.99 23.55
C CYS A 43 -5.51 -3.30 24.36
N GLY A 44 -5.31 -3.14 25.67
CA GLY A 44 -6.26 -2.45 26.54
C GLY A 44 -6.30 -0.93 26.31
N GLY A 45 -5.19 -0.34 25.88
CA GLY A 45 -5.08 1.07 25.50
C GLY A 45 -5.58 1.38 24.08
N LEU A 46 -6.03 0.37 23.32
CA LEU A 46 -6.53 0.49 21.95
C LEU A 46 -5.56 1.27 21.04
N TRP A 47 -4.27 0.90 21.09
CA TRP A 47 -3.25 1.58 20.31
C TRP A 47 -3.59 1.55 18.82
N VAL A 48 -3.55 2.72 18.19
CA VAL A 48 -3.83 2.88 16.76
C VAL A 48 -2.92 1.95 15.97
N GLY A 49 -3.52 1.16 15.08
CA GLY A 49 -2.82 0.19 14.23
C GLY A 49 -2.40 -1.10 14.94
N ILE A 50 -2.80 -1.33 16.19
CA ILE A 50 -2.57 -2.59 16.89
C ILE A 50 -3.90 -3.33 17.03
N GLU A 51 -3.94 -4.57 16.53
CA GLU A 51 -5.07 -5.47 16.74
C GLU A 51 -4.67 -6.63 17.64
N CYS A 52 -5.56 -7.00 18.54
CA CYS A 52 -5.33 -8.08 19.47
C CYS A 52 -6.47 -9.10 19.48
N ILE A 53 -6.11 -10.37 19.61
CA ILE A 53 -7.04 -11.47 19.88
C ILE A 53 -6.66 -12.06 21.24
N ASN A 54 -7.62 -12.15 22.16
CA ASN A 54 -7.39 -12.67 23.52
C ASN A 54 -6.19 -12.01 24.24
N SER A 55 -6.05 -10.68 24.10
CA SER A 55 -4.94 -9.86 24.64
C SER A 55 -3.56 -10.11 24.03
N ARG A 56 -3.49 -10.71 22.83
CA ARG A 56 -2.23 -10.99 22.13
C ARG A 56 -2.21 -10.25 20.81
N VAL A 57 -1.10 -9.59 20.50
CA VAL A 57 -0.96 -8.74 19.31
C VAL A 57 -0.89 -9.64 18.07
N THR A 58 -1.91 -9.54 17.22
CA THR A 58 -2.03 -10.35 15.99
C THR A 58 -1.83 -9.52 14.73
N SER A 59 -2.04 -8.21 14.79
CA SER A 59 -1.78 -7.31 13.66
C SER A 59 -1.09 -6.02 14.10
N ILE A 60 -0.13 -5.57 13.30
CA ILE A 60 0.44 -4.23 13.32
C ILE A 60 0.21 -3.63 11.94
N ILE A 61 -0.68 -2.64 11.85
CA ILE A 61 -1.12 -2.01 10.60
C ILE A 61 -0.89 -0.50 10.73
N LEU A 62 0.22 -0.03 10.18
CA LEU A 62 0.68 1.36 10.30
C LEU A 62 1.13 1.92 8.95
N SER A 63 0.48 1.49 7.87
CA SER A 63 0.77 1.99 6.52
C SER A 63 0.37 3.46 6.35
N ASN A 64 1.09 4.21 5.52
CA ASN A 64 0.80 5.63 5.20
C ASN A 64 0.83 6.58 6.43
N MET A 65 1.75 6.35 7.37
CA MET A 65 1.81 7.10 8.63
C MET A 65 3.01 8.06 8.72
N ASN A 66 3.79 8.20 7.64
CA ASN A 66 5.04 8.96 7.65
C ASN A 66 6.01 8.53 8.76
N LEU A 67 5.96 7.26 9.17
CA LEU A 67 6.86 6.71 10.17
C LEU A 67 8.30 6.79 9.68
N THR A 68 9.20 7.25 10.53
CA THR A 68 10.65 7.19 10.29
C THR A 68 11.32 6.41 11.40
N GLY A 69 12.51 5.88 11.17
CA GLY A 69 13.25 5.05 12.12
C GLY A 69 13.74 3.76 11.48
N GLN A 70 14.04 2.75 12.30
CA GLN A 70 14.53 1.45 11.84
C GLN A 70 13.72 0.30 12.45
N LEU A 71 13.60 -0.79 11.70
CA LEU A 71 13.15 -2.08 12.24
C LEU A 71 14.26 -2.61 13.17
N SER A 72 14.05 -2.57 14.48
CA SER A 72 15.13 -2.78 15.46
C SER A 72 14.59 -3.23 16.82
N GLY A 73 15.49 -3.54 17.75
CA GLY A 73 15.15 -4.04 19.08
C GLY A 73 14.66 -5.49 19.05
N ASP A 74 13.72 -5.81 19.94
CA ASP A 74 13.21 -7.17 20.14
C ASP A 74 12.10 -7.55 19.14
N ILE A 75 12.20 -7.10 17.89
CA ILE A 75 11.19 -7.33 16.84
C ILE A 75 10.94 -8.82 16.55
N GLY A 76 11.86 -9.70 16.94
CA GLY A 76 11.70 -11.16 16.85
C GLY A 76 10.72 -11.76 17.86
N SER A 77 10.27 -10.99 18.85
CA SER A 77 9.37 -11.44 19.91
C SER A 77 7.89 -11.40 19.55
N PHE A 78 7.55 -11.05 18.31
CA PHE A 78 6.19 -11.05 17.77
C PHE A 78 5.72 -12.46 17.35
N SER A 79 5.78 -13.43 18.27
CA SER A 79 5.51 -14.84 17.93
C SER A 79 4.09 -15.11 17.41
N GLU A 80 3.12 -14.30 17.80
CA GLU A 80 1.70 -14.45 17.41
C GLU A 80 1.24 -13.44 16.35
N LEU A 81 2.17 -12.61 15.86
CA LEU A 81 1.84 -11.63 14.84
C LEU A 81 1.57 -12.34 13.52
N GLN A 82 0.42 -12.04 12.92
CA GLN A 82 -0.01 -12.56 11.64
C GLN A 82 0.14 -11.52 10.53
N ASN A 83 -0.17 -10.26 10.83
CA ASN A 83 -0.13 -9.17 9.85
C ASN A 83 0.87 -8.10 10.28
N PHE A 84 1.88 -7.83 9.45
CA PHE A 84 2.83 -6.75 9.69
C PHE A 84 2.89 -5.80 8.49
N HIS A 85 2.05 -4.76 8.52
CA HIS A 85 1.87 -3.82 7.42
C HIS A 85 2.46 -2.47 7.77
N LEU A 86 3.58 -2.11 7.14
CA LEU A 86 4.31 -0.86 7.32
C LEU A 86 4.52 -0.12 5.99
N GLY A 87 3.74 -0.44 4.97
CA GLY A 87 3.88 0.11 3.63
C GLY A 87 3.70 1.63 3.56
N ASN A 88 4.33 2.29 2.59
CA ASN A 88 4.23 3.74 2.37
C ASN A 88 4.63 4.56 3.61
N ASN A 89 5.84 4.31 4.11
CA ASN A 89 6.45 5.07 5.21
C ASN A 89 7.86 5.52 4.80
N LYS A 90 8.66 5.97 5.77
CA LYS A 90 10.06 6.41 5.57
C LYS A 90 11.00 5.60 6.49
N LEU A 91 10.67 4.34 6.75
CA LEU A 91 11.50 3.44 7.55
C LEU A 91 12.78 3.14 6.78
N SER A 92 13.89 3.03 7.52
CA SER A 92 15.24 2.90 6.97
C SER A 92 16.01 1.76 7.65
N GLY A 93 17.26 1.54 7.21
CA GLY A 93 18.10 0.45 7.71
C GLY A 93 17.77 -0.88 7.05
N THR A 94 18.21 -1.98 7.66
CA THR A 94 18.04 -3.35 7.12
C THR A 94 16.80 -4.03 7.68
N ILE A 95 16.25 -5.01 6.96
CA ILE A 95 15.28 -5.94 7.53
C ILE A 95 16.03 -6.88 8.51
N PRO A 96 15.73 -6.87 9.83
CA PRO A 96 16.50 -7.65 10.80
C PRO A 96 16.25 -9.15 10.62
N PRO A 97 17.30 -10.00 10.55
CA PRO A 97 17.10 -11.44 10.44
C PRO A 97 16.28 -12.05 11.58
N LYS A 98 16.38 -11.47 12.79
CA LYS A 98 15.61 -11.89 13.98
C LYS A 98 14.09 -11.71 13.83
N LEU A 99 13.65 -10.85 12.90
CA LEU A 99 12.24 -10.70 12.56
C LEU A 99 11.65 -12.00 12.00
N PHE A 100 12.46 -12.89 11.43
CA PHE A 100 11.95 -14.13 10.87
C PHE A 100 12.56 -15.30 11.63
N ASN A 101 11.72 -16.05 12.31
CA ASN A 101 12.12 -17.26 13.01
C ASN A 101 11.02 -18.34 12.89
N PRO A 102 11.35 -19.63 13.09
CA PRO A 102 10.41 -20.72 12.85
C PRO A 102 9.16 -20.70 13.73
N ASN A 103 9.16 -19.97 14.85
CA ASN A 103 8.03 -19.90 15.78
C ASN A 103 7.05 -18.77 15.43
N MET A 104 7.34 -17.97 14.40
CA MET A 104 6.45 -16.91 13.97
C MET A 104 5.25 -17.44 13.20
N THR A 105 4.11 -16.76 13.35
CA THR A 105 2.86 -17.06 12.64
C THR A 105 2.53 -16.01 11.58
N LEU A 106 3.52 -15.28 11.06
CA LEU A 106 3.30 -14.23 10.07
C LEU A 106 2.66 -14.82 8.81
N ILE A 107 1.56 -14.21 8.38
CA ILE A 107 0.85 -14.50 7.15
C ILE A 107 1.20 -13.42 6.12
N HIS A 108 1.23 -12.15 6.54
CA HIS A 108 1.52 -11.01 5.68
C HIS A 108 2.66 -10.14 6.23
N VAL A 109 3.61 -9.81 5.36
CA VAL A 109 4.68 -8.85 5.66
C VAL A 109 4.79 -7.87 4.51
N LEU A 110 4.30 -6.64 4.75
CA LEU A 110 4.19 -5.59 3.73
C LEU A 110 5.05 -4.40 4.16
N PHE A 111 6.26 -4.32 3.63
CA PHE A 111 7.23 -3.26 3.95
C PHE A 111 7.58 -2.38 2.75
N ASP A 112 6.71 -2.37 1.77
CA ASP A 112 6.90 -1.61 0.54
C ASP A 112 6.97 -0.10 0.73
N SER A 113 7.49 0.58 -0.29
CA SER A 113 7.45 2.04 -0.38
C SER A 113 8.04 2.67 0.89
N ASN A 114 9.25 2.25 1.22
CA ASN A 114 10.06 2.68 2.35
C ASN A 114 11.51 2.92 1.88
N ASN A 115 12.42 3.21 2.81
CA ASN A 115 13.84 3.43 2.54
C ASN A 115 14.69 2.26 3.08
N LEU A 116 14.17 1.02 3.07
CA LEU A 116 14.89 -0.15 3.57
C LEU A 116 16.05 -0.51 2.62
N THR A 117 17.13 -1.02 3.20
CA THR A 117 18.41 -1.29 2.53
C THR A 117 18.95 -2.67 2.88
N GLY A 118 20.04 -3.08 2.23
CA GLY A 118 20.69 -4.37 2.47
C GLY A 118 19.98 -5.56 1.83
N SER A 119 20.43 -6.76 2.14
CA SER A 119 19.87 -8.00 1.60
C SER A 119 18.59 -8.41 2.32
N ILE A 120 17.67 -9.06 1.60
CA ILE A 120 16.54 -9.76 2.21
C ILE A 120 17.11 -10.93 3.03
N PRO A 121 16.82 -11.03 4.35
CA PRO A 121 17.39 -12.07 5.20
C PRO A 121 17.00 -13.48 4.75
N SER A 122 17.96 -14.41 4.75
CA SER A 122 17.68 -15.84 4.50
C SER A 122 16.73 -16.45 5.53
N THR A 123 16.64 -15.86 6.73
CA THR A 123 15.69 -16.28 7.76
C THR A 123 14.23 -16.08 7.35
N LEU A 124 13.93 -15.27 6.34
CA LEU A 124 12.58 -15.14 5.78
C LEU A 124 11.99 -16.51 5.40
N GLY A 125 12.80 -17.38 4.78
CA GLY A 125 12.39 -18.72 4.38
C GLY A 125 12.06 -19.68 5.54
N LEU A 126 12.28 -19.27 6.81
CA LEU A 126 11.91 -20.06 7.99
C LEU A 126 10.43 -19.92 8.36
N VAL A 127 9.75 -18.87 7.89
CA VAL A 127 8.37 -18.57 8.27
C VAL A 127 7.42 -19.20 7.26
N GLN A 128 7.07 -20.46 7.50
CA GLN A 128 6.31 -21.29 6.59
C GLN A 128 4.83 -20.89 6.48
N THR A 129 4.34 -20.00 7.36
CA THR A 129 2.96 -19.48 7.33
C THR A 129 2.76 -18.33 6.36
N LEU A 130 3.83 -17.76 5.78
CA LEU A 130 3.75 -16.60 4.91
C LEU A 130 2.96 -16.89 3.65
N GLN A 131 2.01 -16.00 3.35
CA GLN A 131 1.22 -15.99 2.12
C GLN A 131 1.49 -14.74 1.27
N MET A 132 1.90 -13.64 1.89
CA MET A 132 2.18 -12.38 1.18
C MET A 132 3.48 -11.75 1.66
N VAL A 133 4.43 -11.59 0.74
CA VAL A 133 5.70 -10.93 0.99
C VAL A 133 5.90 -9.83 -0.03
N CYS A 134 5.85 -8.60 0.46
CA CYS A 134 5.90 -7.47 -0.44
C CYS A 134 6.84 -6.37 0.07
N PHE A 135 7.98 -6.27 -0.60
CA PHE A 135 9.11 -5.41 -0.28
C PHE A 135 9.46 -4.46 -1.43
N ASP A 136 8.55 -4.28 -2.37
CA ASP A 136 8.68 -3.37 -3.52
C ASP A 136 8.94 -1.92 -3.11
N ARG A 137 9.55 -1.12 -4.00
CA ARG A 137 9.87 0.31 -3.76
C ARG A 137 10.68 0.53 -2.48
N ASN A 138 11.84 -0.10 -2.41
CA ASN A 138 12.85 0.10 -1.38
C ASN A 138 14.24 0.22 -2.04
N SER A 139 15.31 0.11 -1.26
CA SER A 139 16.71 0.07 -1.73
C SER A 139 17.39 -1.26 -1.36
N LEU A 140 16.64 -2.37 -1.35
CA LEU A 140 17.16 -3.71 -1.06
C LEU A 140 18.07 -4.19 -2.20
N ASN A 141 19.13 -4.94 -1.88
CA ASN A 141 20.21 -5.22 -2.84
C ASN A 141 20.59 -6.69 -3.04
N GLY A 142 19.99 -7.63 -2.30
CA GLY A 142 20.27 -9.06 -2.42
C GLY A 142 19.07 -9.95 -2.10
N LEU A 143 18.98 -11.07 -2.84
CA LEU A 143 18.01 -12.14 -2.62
C LEU A 143 18.64 -13.31 -1.83
N PRO A 144 17.89 -13.96 -0.92
CA PRO A 144 18.36 -15.17 -0.27
C PRO A 144 18.26 -16.38 -1.20
N SER A 145 19.18 -17.33 -1.07
CA SER A 145 19.21 -18.54 -1.90
C SER A 145 18.08 -19.53 -1.61
N ASN A 146 17.43 -19.41 -0.45
CA ASN A 146 16.35 -20.28 0.04
C ASN A 146 14.95 -19.67 -0.13
N LEU A 147 14.77 -18.73 -1.07
CA LEU A 147 13.47 -18.07 -1.27
C LEU A 147 12.37 -19.06 -1.67
N ASN A 148 12.71 -20.15 -2.37
CA ASN A 148 11.79 -21.24 -2.70
C ASN A 148 11.26 -22.02 -1.48
N SER A 149 11.82 -21.83 -0.29
CA SER A 149 11.28 -22.44 0.94
C SER A 149 9.94 -21.83 1.36
N LEU A 150 9.52 -20.73 0.74
CA LEU A 150 8.26 -20.04 0.99
C LEU A 150 7.11 -20.69 0.19
N THR A 151 6.82 -21.96 0.43
CA THR A 151 5.92 -22.75 -0.44
C THR A 151 4.46 -22.31 -0.40
N ASN A 152 4.04 -21.63 0.67
CA ASN A 152 2.68 -21.11 0.85
C ASN A 152 2.50 -19.66 0.36
N VAL A 153 3.57 -19.02 -0.14
CA VAL A 153 3.47 -17.64 -0.64
C VAL A 153 2.68 -17.60 -1.94
N ILE A 154 1.69 -16.73 -1.93
CA ILE A 154 0.73 -16.48 -3.01
C ILE A 154 1.14 -15.22 -3.79
N GLU A 155 1.56 -14.17 -3.08
CA GLU A 155 2.07 -12.92 -3.66
C GLU A 155 3.50 -12.65 -3.23
N LEU A 156 4.38 -12.47 -4.21
CA LEU A 156 5.76 -12.04 -4.03
C LEU A 156 6.02 -10.78 -4.88
N SER A 157 6.14 -9.63 -4.20
CA SER A 157 6.41 -8.34 -4.85
C SER A 157 7.74 -7.75 -4.37
N LEU A 158 8.71 -7.67 -5.27
CA LEU A 158 10.09 -7.26 -5.02
C LEU A 158 10.56 -6.16 -5.98
N SER A 159 9.64 -5.59 -6.75
CA SER A 159 9.97 -4.64 -7.81
C SER A 159 10.49 -3.30 -7.29
N ASN A 160 11.16 -2.54 -8.15
CA ASN A 160 11.68 -1.20 -7.84
C ASN A 160 12.60 -1.22 -6.61
N ASN A 161 13.64 -2.06 -6.68
CA ASN A 161 14.70 -2.17 -5.69
C ASN A 161 16.07 -2.10 -6.40
N ASN A 162 17.14 -2.40 -5.68
CA ASN A 162 18.48 -2.53 -6.21
C ASN A 162 18.96 -4.00 -6.21
N LEU A 163 18.03 -4.97 -6.29
CA LEU A 163 18.36 -6.40 -6.20
C LEU A 163 19.31 -6.76 -7.33
N SER A 164 20.40 -7.45 -6.99
CA SER A 164 21.48 -7.77 -7.92
C SER A 164 21.90 -9.24 -7.79
N GLY A 165 22.75 -9.70 -8.71
CA GLY A 165 23.10 -11.11 -8.83
C GLY A 165 22.06 -11.91 -9.65
N PRO A 166 22.10 -13.24 -9.58
CA PRO A 166 21.14 -14.09 -10.29
C PRO A 166 19.74 -13.99 -9.67
N MET A 167 18.71 -14.18 -10.50
CA MET A 167 17.34 -14.35 -10.00
C MET A 167 17.27 -15.59 -9.09
N ALA A 168 16.51 -15.51 -8.00
CA ALA A 168 16.32 -16.64 -7.11
C ALA A 168 15.60 -17.79 -7.83
N ASN A 169 15.96 -19.02 -7.49
CA ASN A 169 15.17 -20.18 -7.91
C ASN A 169 13.86 -20.21 -7.11
N LEU A 170 12.71 -20.26 -7.78
CA LEU A 170 11.39 -20.34 -7.15
C LEU A 170 10.69 -21.70 -7.37
N THR A 171 11.40 -22.71 -7.88
CA THR A 171 10.85 -24.06 -8.04
C THR A 171 10.24 -24.57 -6.72
N GLY A 172 8.99 -25.03 -6.78
CA GLY A 172 8.26 -25.57 -5.64
C GLY A 172 7.37 -24.56 -4.90
N MET A 173 7.41 -23.28 -5.26
CA MET A 173 6.46 -22.27 -4.77
C MET A 173 5.10 -22.41 -5.47
N ASN A 174 4.45 -23.56 -5.28
CA ASN A 174 3.28 -23.96 -6.05
C ASN A 174 2.04 -23.11 -5.79
N SER A 175 2.01 -22.41 -4.65
CA SER A 175 0.95 -21.44 -4.30
C SER A 175 1.13 -20.08 -4.98
N LEU A 176 2.30 -19.81 -5.57
CA LEU A 176 2.63 -18.49 -6.09
C LEU A 176 1.77 -18.17 -7.31
N SER A 177 1.00 -17.08 -7.19
CA SER A 177 0.07 -16.65 -8.21
C SER A 177 0.37 -15.25 -8.74
N TYR A 178 0.97 -14.37 -7.93
CA TYR A 178 1.47 -13.07 -8.36
C TYR A 178 2.97 -12.96 -8.11
N LEU A 179 3.73 -12.68 -9.17
CA LEU A 179 5.15 -12.42 -9.09
C LEU A 179 5.51 -11.10 -9.79
N ASP A 180 6.11 -10.17 -9.04
CA ASP A 180 6.72 -8.96 -9.60
C ASP A 180 8.15 -8.77 -9.11
N MET A 181 9.11 -8.83 -10.06
CA MET A 181 10.53 -8.55 -9.82
C MET A 181 11.05 -7.36 -10.66
N SER A 182 10.14 -6.59 -11.26
CA SER A 182 10.47 -5.54 -12.22
C SER A 182 11.41 -4.47 -11.66
N ASN A 183 12.16 -3.78 -12.53
CA ASN A 183 13.04 -2.66 -12.17
C ASN A 183 14.05 -3.02 -11.07
N ASN A 184 14.91 -3.99 -11.38
CA ASN A 184 16.01 -4.43 -10.52
C ASN A 184 17.30 -4.58 -11.36
N ARG A 185 18.43 -4.88 -10.73
CA ARG A 185 19.76 -4.98 -11.36
C ARG A 185 20.27 -6.41 -11.43
N PHE A 186 19.40 -7.35 -11.80
CA PHE A 186 19.79 -8.75 -11.96
C PHE A 186 20.86 -8.92 -13.04
N THR A 187 21.66 -9.97 -12.88
CA THR A 187 22.61 -10.38 -13.93
C THR A 187 21.84 -10.80 -15.17
N VAL A 188 22.36 -10.44 -16.34
CA VAL A 188 21.79 -10.85 -17.63
C VAL A 188 21.62 -12.37 -17.67
N SER A 189 20.42 -12.84 -17.99
CA SER A 189 20.11 -14.26 -18.12
C SER A 189 18.98 -14.48 -19.11
N ASP A 190 18.85 -15.72 -19.60
CA ASP A 190 17.62 -16.14 -20.28
C ASP A 190 16.47 -16.25 -19.27
N VAL A 191 15.23 -16.44 -19.75
CA VAL A 191 14.05 -16.65 -18.89
C VAL A 191 14.24 -17.92 -18.04
N PRO A 192 14.15 -17.82 -16.71
CA PRO A 192 14.33 -18.99 -15.85
C PRO A 192 13.28 -20.09 -16.12
N PRO A 193 13.68 -21.37 -16.27
CA PRO A 193 12.76 -22.47 -16.54
C PRO A 193 11.70 -22.68 -15.45
N TRP A 194 12.00 -22.30 -14.21
CA TRP A 194 11.08 -22.47 -13.08
C TRP A 194 9.79 -21.67 -13.23
N ILE A 195 9.76 -20.59 -14.03
CA ILE A 195 8.53 -19.79 -14.23
C ILE A 195 7.42 -20.67 -14.80
N ALA A 196 7.74 -21.51 -15.78
CA ALA A 196 6.79 -22.43 -16.39
C ALA A 196 6.43 -23.63 -15.49
N SER A 197 7.07 -23.76 -14.32
CA SER A 197 6.77 -24.79 -13.32
C SER A 197 5.82 -24.34 -12.21
N LEU A 198 5.36 -23.08 -12.23
CA LEU A 198 4.47 -22.51 -11.22
C LEU A 198 2.99 -22.68 -11.65
N PRO A 199 2.26 -23.66 -11.07
CA PRO A 199 0.96 -24.07 -11.61
C PRO A 199 -0.15 -23.04 -11.44
N LEU A 200 -0.08 -22.18 -10.42
CA LEU A 200 -1.12 -21.19 -10.09
C LEU A 200 -0.76 -19.76 -10.53
N LEU A 201 0.31 -19.58 -11.31
CA LEU A 201 0.79 -18.27 -11.72
C LEU A 201 -0.23 -17.59 -12.64
N THR A 202 -0.80 -16.48 -12.16
CA THR A 202 -1.77 -15.66 -12.90
C THR A 202 -1.13 -14.39 -13.46
N THR A 203 -0.20 -13.79 -12.73
CA THR A 203 0.44 -12.53 -13.10
C THR A 203 1.95 -12.62 -12.95
N LEU A 204 2.65 -12.35 -14.06
CA LEU A 204 4.10 -12.29 -14.11
C LEU A 204 4.56 -10.90 -14.58
N MET A 205 5.35 -10.23 -13.75
CA MET A 205 5.94 -8.94 -14.05
C MET A 205 7.45 -8.98 -13.83
N MET A 206 8.22 -8.83 -14.91
CA MET A 206 9.68 -8.77 -14.90
C MET A 206 10.18 -7.72 -15.89
N GLU A 207 9.53 -6.55 -15.89
CA GLU A 207 9.98 -5.40 -16.67
C GLU A 207 11.40 -4.99 -16.26
N ASN A 208 12.26 -4.66 -17.23
CA ASN A 208 13.59 -4.10 -16.94
C ASN A 208 14.37 -4.92 -15.91
N THR A 209 14.55 -6.21 -16.22
CA THR A 209 15.26 -7.19 -15.38
C THR A 209 16.49 -7.77 -16.07
N GLN A 210 16.87 -7.23 -17.23
CA GLN A 210 18.00 -7.70 -18.05
C GLN A 210 17.81 -9.11 -18.65
N LEU A 211 16.57 -9.61 -18.72
CA LEU A 211 16.27 -10.87 -19.37
C LEU A 211 16.57 -10.78 -20.87
N GLN A 212 17.08 -11.86 -21.44
CA GLN A 212 17.44 -11.96 -22.86
C GLN A 212 16.97 -13.27 -23.51
N GLY A 213 17.33 -13.45 -24.77
CA GLY A 213 16.98 -14.65 -25.54
C GLY A 213 15.54 -14.60 -26.07
N GLN A 214 14.97 -15.76 -26.37
CA GLN A 214 13.59 -15.87 -26.82
C GLN A 214 12.63 -16.01 -25.63
N VAL A 215 11.41 -15.51 -25.78
CA VAL A 215 10.34 -15.78 -24.80
C VAL A 215 9.96 -17.26 -24.90
N PRO A 216 10.06 -18.06 -23.82
CA PRO A 216 9.77 -19.49 -23.89
C PRO A 216 8.30 -19.74 -24.20
N VAL A 217 8.03 -20.56 -25.21
CA VAL A 217 6.68 -20.94 -25.64
C VAL A 217 5.84 -21.56 -24.51
N HIS A 218 6.48 -22.34 -23.61
CA HIS A 218 5.83 -22.98 -22.47
C HIS A 218 5.29 -22.00 -21.42
N LEU A 219 5.77 -20.76 -21.39
CA LEU A 219 5.22 -19.72 -20.50
C LEU A 219 3.71 -19.56 -20.72
N PHE A 220 3.28 -19.57 -21.98
CA PHE A 220 1.88 -19.37 -22.36
C PHE A 220 1.01 -20.63 -22.20
N SER A 221 1.60 -21.75 -21.79
CA SER A 221 0.89 -23.01 -21.51
C SER A 221 0.38 -23.12 -20.07
N LEU A 222 0.71 -22.16 -19.20
CA LEU A 222 0.21 -22.09 -17.83
C LEU A 222 -1.31 -21.83 -17.82
N PRO A 223 -2.12 -22.64 -17.11
CA PRO A 223 -3.58 -22.64 -17.27
C PRO A 223 -4.24 -21.33 -16.80
N ASP A 224 -3.78 -20.79 -15.66
CA ASP A 224 -4.39 -19.62 -15.01
C ASP A 224 -3.71 -18.30 -15.38
N LEU A 225 -2.78 -18.30 -16.34
CA LEU A 225 -1.99 -17.12 -16.68
C LEU A 225 -2.85 -16.04 -17.35
N LYS A 226 -2.95 -14.87 -16.73
CA LYS A 226 -3.76 -13.73 -17.18
C LYS A 226 -2.91 -12.60 -17.75
N LYS A 227 -1.77 -12.30 -17.12
CA LYS A 227 -0.96 -11.14 -17.44
C LYS A 227 0.53 -11.46 -17.44
N VAL A 228 1.21 -11.06 -18.51
CA VAL A 228 2.65 -11.16 -18.67
C VAL A 228 3.20 -9.78 -19.05
N VAL A 229 4.04 -9.20 -18.19
CA VAL A 229 4.73 -7.93 -18.44
C VAL A 229 6.24 -8.18 -18.44
N LEU A 230 6.82 -8.07 -19.63
CA LEU A 230 8.22 -8.36 -19.95
C LEU A 230 8.87 -7.22 -20.74
N ARG A 231 8.25 -6.03 -20.73
CA ARG A 231 8.76 -4.84 -21.42
C ARG A 231 10.14 -4.40 -20.94
N ASN A 232 10.85 -3.62 -21.76
CA ASN A 232 12.16 -3.05 -21.44
C ASN A 232 13.22 -4.11 -21.09
N ASN A 233 13.24 -5.23 -21.81
CA ASN A 233 14.25 -6.29 -21.67
C ASN A 233 15.05 -6.42 -22.98
N ARG A 234 15.74 -7.56 -23.17
CA ARG A 234 16.56 -7.87 -24.34
C ARG A 234 16.01 -9.07 -25.11
N PHE A 235 14.69 -9.29 -25.06
CA PHE A 235 14.05 -10.40 -25.76
C PHE A 235 14.20 -10.25 -27.27
N ASN A 236 14.49 -11.34 -27.98
CA ASN A 236 14.73 -11.32 -29.41
C ASN A 236 14.09 -12.54 -30.11
N GLY A 237 14.32 -12.66 -31.41
CA GLY A 237 13.87 -13.81 -32.18
C GLY A 237 12.37 -13.77 -32.48
N ILE A 238 11.72 -14.92 -32.34
CA ILE A 238 10.31 -15.14 -32.70
C ILE A 238 9.48 -15.24 -31.43
N LEU A 239 8.42 -14.43 -31.31
CA LEU A 239 7.39 -14.63 -30.30
C LEU A 239 6.43 -15.73 -30.78
N ASP A 240 6.41 -16.85 -30.06
CA ASP A 240 5.52 -17.97 -30.32
C ASP A 240 4.54 -18.17 -29.16
N ILE A 241 3.26 -17.99 -29.47
CA ILE A 241 2.13 -18.12 -28.53
C ILE A 241 1.18 -19.26 -28.96
N ARG A 242 1.62 -20.14 -29.87
CA ARG A 242 0.82 -21.26 -30.39
C ARG A 242 0.30 -22.22 -29.32
N THR A 243 0.99 -22.32 -28.20
CA THR A 243 0.66 -23.21 -27.08
C THR A 243 -0.18 -22.54 -26.01
N THR A 244 -0.85 -21.43 -26.34
CA THR A 244 -1.75 -20.75 -25.39
C THR A 244 -2.95 -21.65 -25.11
N ASN A 245 -2.89 -22.35 -23.98
CA ASN A 245 -4.01 -23.12 -23.43
C ASN A 245 -4.80 -22.30 -22.39
N SER A 246 -4.29 -21.13 -22.00
CA SER A 246 -4.99 -20.27 -21.06
C SER A 246 -6.11 -19.51 -21.76
N ASN A 247 -7.35 -19.86 -21.43
CA ASN A 247 -8.53 -19.09 -21.82
C ASN A 247 -8.67 -17.78 -21.01
N GLN A 248 -7.75 -17.53 -20.06
CA GLN A 248 -7.77 -16.38 -19.17
C GLN A 248 -6.72 -15.33 -19.53
N LEU A 249 -5.84 -15.61 -20.49
CA LEU A 249 -4.79 -14.68 -20.89
C LEU A 249 -5.42 -13.39 -21.46
N GLN A 250 -5.11 -12.26 -20.84
CA GLN A 250 -5.69 -10.95 -21.16
C GLN A 250 -4.64 -9.98 -21.71
N LEU A 251 -3.42 -10.01 -21.16
CA LEU A 251 -2.38 -9.04 -21.48
C LEU A 251 -1.01 -9.67 -21.63
N ILE A 252 -0.37 -9.40 -22.75
CA ILE A 252 1.05 -9.65 -23.00
C ILE A 252 1.71 -8.32 -23.37
N ASP A 253 2.53 -7.78 -22.47
CA ASP A 253 3.29 -6.55 -22.69
C ASP A 253 4.79 -6.87 -22.86
N LEU A 254 5.26 -6.75 -24.09
CA LEU A 254 6.63 -7.06 -24.53
C LEU A 254 7.27 -5.84 -25.19
N ARG A 255 6.78 -4.63 -24.91
CA ARG A 255 7.30 -3.38 -25.48
C ARG A 255 8.79 -3.18 -25.23
N ASN A 256 9.47 -2.45 -26.11
CA ASN A 256 10.88 -2.09 -25.98
C ASN A 256 11.77 -3.32 -25.74
N ASN A 257 11.76 -4.21 -26.71
CA ASN A 257 12.62 -5.39 -26.79
C ASN A 257 13.21 -5.46 -28.22
N SER A 258 13.67 -6.62 -28.68
CA SER A 258 14.24 -6.84 -30.02
C SER A 258 13.56 -8.00 -30.76
N ILE A 259 12.27 -8.24 -30.50
CA ILE A 259 11.48 -9.31 -31.14
C ILE A 259 11.31 -8.98 -32.64
N SER A 260 11.67 -9.93 -33.49
CA SER A 260 11.79 -9.74 -34.95
C SER A 260 10.64 -10.32 -35.76
N ASN A 261 9.88 -11.25 -35.16
CA ASN A 261 8.76 -11.92 -35.78
C ASN A 261 7.76 -12.42 -34.72
N VAL A 262 6.51 -12.61 -35.13
CA VAL A 262 5.42 -13.20 -34.33
C VAL A 262 4.89 -14.39 -35.12
N ALA A 263 5.02 -15.61 -34.59
CA ALA A 263 4.68 -16.85 -35.29
C ALA A 263 3.16 -17.04 -35.47
N GLN A 264 2.35 -16.53 -34.54
CA GLN A 264 0.89 -16.54 -34.62
C GLN A 264 0.33 -15.29 -33.93
N ILE A 265 -0.72 -14.70 -34.52
CA ILE A 265 -1.48 -13.61 -33.88
C ILE A 265 -2.39 -14.24 -32.81
N PRO A 266 -2.47 -13.68 -31.59
CA PRO A 266 -3.35 -14.23 -30.57
C PRO A 266 -4.79 -14.31 -31.09
N GLY A 267 -5.41 -15.49 -31.01
CA GLY A 267 -6.85 -15.61 -31.17
C GLY A 267 -7.55 -15.20 -29.86
N GLY A 268 -8.68 -14.49 -29.94
CA GLY A 268 -9.43 -14.03 -28.77
C GLY A 268 -9.15 -12.58 -28.35
N ASN A 269 -9.73 -12.15 -27.23
CA ASN A 269 -9.65 -10.77 -26.73
C ASN A 269 -8.36 -10.51 -25.93
N ILE A 270 -7.20 -10.94 -26.46
CA ILE A 270 -5.89 -10.79 -25.81
C ILE A 270 -5.25 -9.48 -26.27
N THR A 271 -4.90 -8.61 -25.33
CA THR A 271 -4.13 -7.39 -25.59
C THR A 271 -2.65 -7.76 -25.72
N LEU A 272 -2.09 -7.62 -26.92
CA LEU A 272 -0.66 -7.81 -27.18
C LEU A 272 0.00 -6.46 -27.47
N LEU A 273 1.04 -6.10 -26.71
CA LEU A 273 1.79 -4.85 -26.88
C LEU A 273 3.24 -5.14 -27.25
N LEU A 274 3.67 -4.71 -28.44
CA LEU A 274 5.00 -4.93 -29.02
C LEU A 274 5.67 -3.65 -29.54
N GLU A 275 5.13 -2.47 -29.26
CA GLU A 275 5.78 -1.18 -29.55
C GLU A 275 7.27 -1.19 -29.16
N GLY A 276 8.14 -0.63 -30.02
CA GLY A 276 9.59 -0.59 -29.78
C GLY A 276 10.33 -1.91 -30.04
N ASN A 277 9.73 -2.87 -30.75
CA ASN A 277 10.40 -4.09 -31.24
C ASN A 277 10.66 -4.03 -32.75
N THR A 278 11.67 -4.77 -33.24
CA THR A 278 12.04 -4.80 -34.67
C THR A 278 10.94 -5.35 -35.59
N VAL A 279 10.01 -6.14 -35.06
CA VAL A 279 8.81 -6.59 -35.79
C VAL A 279 7.88 -5.44 -36.19
N CYS A 280 7.98 -4.29 -35.51
CA CYS A 280 7.24 -3.07 -35.79
C CYS A 280 7.93 -2.14 -36.80
N ASP A 281 9.20 -2.38 -37.14
CA ASP A 281 9.96 -1.55 -38.10
C ASP A 281 9.64 -1.90 -39.58
N LYS A 282 9.04 -3.07 -39.82
CA LYS A 282 8.71 -3.54 -41.17
C LYS A 282 7.50 -2.76 -41.71
N THR A 283 7.72 -1.96 -42.75
CA THR A 283 6.78 -1.00 -43.36
C THR A 283 5.67 -1.60 -44.23
N ASP A 284 5.51 -2.92 -44.31
CA ASP A 284 4.48 -3.53 -45.15
C ASP A 284 3.22 -3.93 -44.37
N GLN A 285 2.15 -3.21 -44.72
CA GLN A 285 0.71 -3.50 -44.61
C GLN A 285 0.07 -3.59 -43.23
N VAL A 286 -0.88 -2.66 -43.03
CA VAL A 286 -1.87 -2.58 -41.95
C VAL A 286 -1.20 -2.45 -40.59
N THR A 287 -1.28 -1.25 -40.00
CA THR A 287 -0.94 -0.96 -38.60
C THR A 287 -1.25 -2.17 -37.73
N LYS A 288 -0.22 -2.97 -37.47
CA LYS A 288 -0.33 -4.15 -36.61
C LYS A 288 -0.84 -3.59 -35.29
N SER A 289 -2.06 -3.97 -34.90
CA SER A 289 -2.74 -3.40 -33.72
C SER A 289 -1.90 -3.49 -32.45
N TYR A 290 -0.99 -4.46 -32.39
CA TYR A 290 -0.03 -4.65 -31.32
C TYR A 290 1.19 -3.71 -31.31
N CYS A 291 1.46 -2.98 -32.40
CA CYS A 291 2.57 -2.03 -32.53
C CYS A 291 2.17 -0.57 -32.24
N THR A 292 0.88 -0.29 -32.09
CA THR A 292 0.38 1.04 -31.71
C THR A 292 0.17 1.10 -30.20
N ALA A 293 0.67 2.15 -29.56
CA ALA A 293 0.38 2.42 -28.16
C ALA A 293 -1.15 2.56 -28.00
N SER A 294 -1.80 1.56 -27.40
CA SER A 294 -3.07 1.81 -26.75
C SER A 294 -2.75 2.73 -25.57
N THR A 295 -3.01 4.04 -25.74
CA THR A 295 -3.25 4.90 -24.59
C THR A 295 -4.35 4.20 -23.79
N PRO A 296 -4.15 3.91 -22.49
CA PRO A 296 -5.27 3.53 -21.66
C PRO A 296 -6.26 4.67 -21.81
N ASN A 297 -7.38 4.42 -22.48
CA ASN A 297 -8.46 5.40 -22.51
C ASN A 297 -8.79 5.64 -21.04
N SER A 298 -8.47 6.83 -20.55
CA SER A 298 -8.93 7.32 -19.26
C SER A 298 -10.41 7.65 -19.40
N SER A 299 -11.24 6.67 -19.75
CA SER A 299 -12.66 6.79 -19.56
C SER A 299 -12.85 6.77 -18.04
N SER A 300 -13.18 7.94 -17.49
CA SER A 300 -13.68 8.05 -16.12
C SER A 300 -14.97 7.23 -16.03
N PHE A 301 -14.89 6.01 -15.52
CA PHE A 301 -16.06 5.19 -15.23
C PHE A 301 -16.61 5.58 -13.87
N THR A 302 -17.23 6.74 -13.79
CA THR A 302 -18.10 7.11 -12.67
C THR A 302 -19.46 6.44 -12.88
N PRO A 303 -19.98 5.67 -11.91
CA PRO A 303 -21.42 5.42 -11.84
C PRO A 303 -22.11 6.79 -11.84
N GLN A 304 -22.88 7.11 -12.88
CA GLN A 304 -23.62 8.37 -12.89
C GLN A 304 -24.71 8.30 -11.82
N ILE A 305 -24.52 9.08 -10.76
CA ILE A 305 -25.51 9.25 -9.70
C ILE A 305 -26.56 10.23 -10.22
N ASN A 306 -27.81 9.79 -10.28
CA ASN A 306 -28.90 10.50 -10.94
C ASN A 306 -29.47 11.66 -10.08
N CYS A 307 -28.61 12.54 -9.55
CA CYS A 307 -29.02 13.72 -8.78
C CYS A 307 -29.43 14.89 -9.70
N MET A 308 -30.07 14.61 -10.84
CA MET A 308 -30.37 15.53 -11.96
C MET A 308 -31.17 16.80 -11.59
N GLN A 309 -31.49 17.04 -10.32
CA GLN A 309 -32.27 18.17 -9.84
C GLN A 309 -31.56 19.02 -8.76
N ILE A 310 -30.31 18.72 -8.41
CA ILE A 310 -29.60 19.45 -7.34
C ILE A 310 -28.42 20.23 -7.91
N SER A 311 -28.47 21.55 -7.74
CA SER A 311 -27.35 22.45 -7.98
C SER A 311 -26.70 22.78 -6.63
N CYS A 312 -25.49 22.31 -6.41
CA CYS A 312 -24.71 22.68 -5.23
C CYS A 312 -24.10 24.08 -5.38
N ASN A 313 -23.74 24.71 -4.25
CA ASN A 313 -23.05 26.00 -4.25
C ASN A 313 -21.63 25.87 -4.85
N SER A 314 -21.00 27.01 -5.15
CA SER A 314 -19.59 27.06 -5.58
C SER A 314 -18.73 26.23 -4.62
N ASP A 315 -17.99 25.26 -5.18
CA ASP A 315 -17.07 24.34 -4.51
C ASP A 315 -17.68 23.14 -3.73
N GLN A 316 -19.00 23.04 -3.62
CA GLN A 316 -19.68 21.86 -3.07
C GLN A 316 -19.91 20.78 -4.14
N VAL A 317 -19.85 19.50 -3.73
CA VAL A 317 -20.12 18.33 -4.58
C VAL A 317 -21.35 17.58 -4.06
N ALA A 318 -22.20 17.09 -4.97
CA ALA A 318 -23.34 16.26 -4.60
C ALA A 318 -22.89 14.84 -4.23
N SER A 319 -23.30 14.38 -3.05
CA SER A 319 -23.05 13.01 -2.60
C SER A 319 -23.92 11.98 -3.34
N PRO A 320 -23.59 10.68 -3.26
CA PRO A 320 -24.46 9.59 -3.72
C PRO A 320 -25.91 9.64 -3.20
N ASN A 321 -26.11 10.22 -2.02
CA ASN A 321 -27.44 10.41 -1.43
C ASN A 321 -28.05 11.78 -1.78
N CYS A 322 -27.50 12.46 -2.79
CA CYS A 322 -27.95 13.75 -3.29
C CYS A 322 -27.97 14.86 -2.22
N LYS A 323 -26.91 14.95 -1.41
CA LYS A 323 -26.67 16.07 -0.49
C LYS A 323 -25.42 16.84 -0.91
N CYS A 324 -25.47 18.17 -0.90
CA CYS A 324 -24.32 19.00 -1.19
C CYS A 324 -23.40 19.07 0.03
N ALA A 325 -22.12 18.75 -0.15
CA ALA A 325 -21.11 18.81 0.91
C ALA A 325 -19.71 19.04 0.32
N TYR A 326 -18.75 19.31 1.20
CA TYR A 326 -17.32 19.32 0.92
C TYR A 326 -16.75 17.94 1.31
N PRO A 327 -16.54 17.03 0.35
CA PRO A 327 -16.04 15.70 0.66
C PRO A 327 -14.58 15.74 1.11
N TYR A 328 -14.21 14.79 1.96
CA TYR A 328 -12.81 14.47 2.21
C TYR A 328 -12.28 13.64 1.06
N LYS A 329 -11.39 14.23 0.24
CA LYS A 329 -10.92 13.67 -1.05
C LYS A 329 -9.53 13.08 -0.97
N GLY A 330 -9.35 11.84 -1.42
CA GLY A 330 -8.03 11.20 -1.49
C GLY A 330 -7.91 10.20 -2.63
N THR A 331 -6.71 9.73 -2.91
CA THR A 331 -6.46 8.70 -3.92
C THR A 331 -6.22 7.36 -3.25
N LYS A 332 -7.03 6.37 -3.59
CA LYS A 332 -6.95 4.98 -3.13
C LYS A 332 -6.22 4.10 -4.13
N ILE A 333 -5.12 3.50 -3.69
CA ILE A 333 -4.27 2.62 -4.50
C ILE A 333 -4.53 1.17 -4.14
N PHE A 334 -4.91 0.35 -5.13
CA PHE A 334 -5.11 -1.10 -5.04
C PHE A 334 -3.99 -1.83 -5.77
N ARG A 335 -3.28 -2.72 -5.06
CA ARG A 335 -2.22 -3.56 -5.66
C ARG A 335 -2.76 -4.94 -6.04
N GLY A 336 -2.14 -5.57 -7.03
CA GLY A 336 -2.43 -6.96 -7.42
C GLY A 336 -3.67 -7.14 -8.30
N LEU A 337 -4.37 -6.07 -8.69
CA LEU A 337 -5.62 -6.14 -9.45
C LEU A 337 -5.45 -6.07 -10.97
N ALA A 338 -4.28 -6.45 -11.49
CA ALA A 338 -3.96 -6.19 -12.90
C ALA A 338 -4.74 -7.02 -13.94
N SER A 339 -5.65 -7.90 -13.50
CA SER A 339 -6.65 -8.60 -14.32
C SER A 339 -8.05 -7.98 -14.24
N PHE A 340 -8.20 -6.79 -13.65
CA PHE A 340 -9.49 -6.11 -13.53
C PHE A 340 -9.88 -5.40 -14.81
N ASP A 341 -11.09 -5.71 -15.25
CA ASP A 341 -11.82 -4.88 -16.17
C ASP A 341 -12.23 -3.59 -15.45
N LEU A 342 -11.51 -2.49 -15.72
CA LEU A 342 -11.84 -1.17 -15.17
C LEU A 342 -13.23 -0.68 -15.59
N GLU A 343 -13.86 -1.34 -16.56
CA GLU A 343 -15.22 -1.06 -17.03
C GLU A 343 -16.30 -1.79 -16.22
N ASN A 344 -15.94 -2.72 -15.31
CA ASN A 344 -16.91 -3.46 -14.50
C ASN A 344 -17.47 -2.61 -13.34
N THR A 345 -18.64 -2.02 -13.55
CA THR A 345 -19.35 -1.16 -12.59
C THR A 345 -19.75 -1.88 -11.29
N THR A 346 -19.94 -3.20 -11.33
CA THR A 346 -20.32 -4.02 -10.16
C THR A 346 -19.22 -4.01 -9.10
N PHE A 347 -17.96 -3.97 -9.52
CA PHE A 347 -16.82 -3.93 -8.60
C PHE A 347 -16.80 -2.65 -7.77
N TYR A 348 -16.93 -1.49 -8.42
CA TYR A 348 -16.92 -0.20 -7.73
C TYR A 348 -18.07 -0.10 -6.74
N ALA A 349 -19.27 -0.57 -7.13
CA ALA A 349 -20.43 -0.59 -6.24
C ALA A 349 -20.20 -1.45 -4.98
N GLU A 350 -19.63 -2.66 -5.13
CA GLU A 350 -19.32 -3.51 -3.98
C GLU A 350 -18.16 -2.97 -3.12
N LEU A 351 -17.20 -2.29 -3.74
CA LEU A 351 -16.11 -1.62 -3.04
C LEU A 351 -16.61 -0.42 -2.21
N GLU A 352 -17.47 0.43 -2.78
CA GLU A 352 -18.14 1.52 -2.07
C GLU A 352 -19.00 0.99 -0.90
N LYS A 353 -19.73 -0.10 -1.10
CA LYS A 353 -20.52 -0.76 -0.06
C LYS A 353 -19.65 -1.29 1.08
N SER A 354 -18.50 -1.87 0.75
CA SER A 354 -17.55 -2.38 1.74
C SER A 354 -16.83 -1.26 2.51
N LEU A 355 -16.47 -0.16 1.83
CA LEU A 355 -16.01 1.09 2.44
C LEU A 355 -17.05 1.61 3.44
N MET A 356 -18.30 1.75 3.02
CA MET A 356 -19.39 2.24 3.86
C MET A 356 -19.61 1.35 5.08
N LYS A 357 -19.64 0.03 4.91
CA LYS A 357 -19.81 -0.92 6.02
C LYS A 357 -18.75 -0.71 7.12
N THR A 358 -17.51 -0.43 6.73
CA THR A 358 -16.40 -0.25 7.67
C THR A 358 -16.44 1.10 8.38
N LEU A 359 -16.81 2.15 7.65
CA LEU A 359 -17.00 3.49 8.23
C LEU A 359 -18.19 3.49 9.21
N GLN A 360 -19.26 2.77 8.87
CA GLN A 360 -20.44 2.59 9.73
C GLN A 360 -20.18 1.72 10.96
N SER A 361 -19.46 0.61 10.83
CA SER A 361 -19.11 -0.25 11.98
C SER A 361 -18.23 0.46 13.01
N SER A 362 -17.47 1.46 12.55
CA SER A 362 -16.65 2.34 13.39
C SER A 362 -17.42 3.55 13.93
N ALA A 363 -18.75 3.62 13.72
CA ALA A 363 -19.64 4.71 14.12
C ALA A 363 -19.14 6.12 13.68
N LEU A 364 -18.48 6.20 12.53
CA LEU A 364 -17.95 7.45 12.01
C LEU A 364 -19.06 8.29 11.34
N PRO A 365 -18.97 9.64 11.37
CA PRO A 365 -20.02 10.52 10.87
C PRO A 365 -20.00 10.63 9.33
N VAL A 366 -20.08 9.51 8.63
CA VAL A 366 -20.03 9.40 7.16
C VAL A 366 -21.43 9.09 6.62
N ASP A 367 -21.89 9.87 5.65
CA ASP A 367 -23.16 9.67 4.94
C ASP A 367 -23.00 8.69 3.77
N SER A 368 -21.98 8.89 2.95
CA SER A 368 -21.73 8.14 1.72
C SER A 368 -20.27 8.26 1.29
N VAL A 369 -19.85 7.40 0.37
CA VAL A 369 -18.54 7.48 -0.32
C VAL A 369 -18.76 7.35 -1.81
N SER A 370 -17.85 7.91 -2.61
CA SER A 370 -17.85 7.74 -4.06
C SER A 370 -16.44 7.46 -4.57
N LEU A 371 -16.33 6.50 -5.48
CA LEU A 371 -15.12 6.17 -6.22
C LEU A 371 -15.20 6.68 -7.66
N SER A 372 -14.11 7.26 -8.14
CA SER A 372 -14.03 7.84 -9.49
C SER A 372 -12.61 7.79 -10.05
N ASN A 373 -12.46 8.14 -11.33
CA ASN A 373 -11.17 8.27 -12.01
C ASN A 373 -10.21 7.09 -11.80
N PRO A 374 -10.59 5.85 -12.18
CA PRO A 374 -9.66 4.75 -12.17
C PRO A 374 -8.49 5.02 -13.12
N THR A 375 -7.28 4.93 -12.59
CA THR A 375 -6.04 4.98 -13.36
C THR A 375 -5.15 3.81 -12.98
N VAL A 376 -4.18 3.47 -13.83
CA VAL A 376 -3.19 2.44 -13.52
C VAL A 376 -1.83 3.09 -13.51
N ASP A 377 -1.12 3.00 -12.38
CA ASP A 377 0.21 3.55 -12.24
C ASP A 377 1.25 2.74 -13.05
N LEU A 378 2.47 3.27 -13.16
CA LEU A 378 3.56 2.60 -13.88
C LEU A 378 3.96 1.24 -13.27
N SER A 379 3.54 0.97 -12.03
CA SER A 379 3.78 -0.28 -11.31
C SER A 379 2.59 -1.26 -11.41
N GLY A 380 1.57 -0.94 -12.20
CA GLY A 380 0.39 -1.79 -12.39
C GLY A 380 -0.62 -1.75 -11.24
N ASN A 381 -0.54 -0.79 -10.32
CA ASN A 381 -1.55 -0.57 -9.28
C ASN A 381 -2.71 0.23 -9.84
N ILE A 382 -3.93 -0.07 -9.40
CA ILE A 382 -5.11 0.73 -9.72
C ILE A 382 -5.19 1.88 -8.72
N GLU A 383 -5.18 3.12 -9.18
CA GLU A 383 -5.45 4.30 -8.36
C GLU A 383 -6.86 4.81 -8.65
N LEU A 384 -7.69 4.93 -7.61
CA LEU A 384 -9.05 5.48 -7.66
C LEU A 384 -9.10 6.78 -6.86
N SER A 385 -9.78 7.79 -7.35
CA SER A 385 -10.21 8.91 -6.50
C SER A 385 -11.33 8.46 -5.56
N LEU A 386 -11.21 8.77 -4.27
CA LEU A 386 -12.19 8.50 -3.22
C LEU A 386 -12.66 9.82 -2.61
N ASP A 387 -13.96 10.06 -2.68
CA ASP A 387 -14.65 11.14 -2.00
C ASP A 387 -15.46 10.57 -0.84
N VAL A 388 -15.25 11.07 0.37
CA VAL A 388 -16.02 10.67 1.57
C VAL A 388 -16.89 11.83 2.02
N PHE A 389 -18.19 11.60 2.17
CA PHE A 389 -19.18 12.63 2.46
C PHE A 389 -19.63 12.59 3.94
N PRO A 390 -19.70 13.73 4.63
CA PRO A 390 -20.10 13.80 6.04
C PRO A 390 -21.61 13.57 6.25
N SER A 391 -21.97 12.99 7.40
CA SER A 391 -23.35 12.79 7.84
C SER A 391 -23.87 13.98 8.64
N GLY A 392 -25.00 14.54 8.19
CA GLY A 392 -25.72 15.61 8.89
C GLY A 392 -25.04 16.98 8.91
N GLN A 393 -23.94 17.16 8.18
CA GLN A 393 -23.16 18.41 8.09
C GLN A 393 -22.61 18.59 6.67
N GLU A 394 -22.12 19.79 6.34
CA GLU A 394 -21.51 20.08 5.04
C GLU A 394 -20.01 19.73 4.97
N CYS A 395 -19.32 19.63 6.10
CA CYS A 395 -17.89 19.31 6.16
C CYS A 395 -17.55 18.52 7.44
N PHE A 396 -16.48 17.73 7.40
CA PHE A 396 -15.95 17.09 8.61
C PHE A 396 -15.17 18.07 9.48
N ASN A 397 -15.21 17.88 10.80
CA ASN A 397 -14.27 18.53 11.72
C ASN A 397 -12.92 17.77 11.77
N GLN A 398 -11.89 18.38 12.36
CA GLN A 398 -10.53 17.83 12.40
C GLN A 398 -10.45 16.42 13.03
N THR A 399 -11.18 16.20 14.13
CA THR A 399 -11.24 14.90 14.80
C THR A 399 -11.85 13.84 13.90
N ALA A 400 -12.96 14.16 13.24
CA ALA A 400 -13.66 13.26 12.33
C ALA A 400 -12.80 12.91 11.10
N ILE A 401 -12.11 13.89 10.49
CA ILE A 401 -11.16 13.61 9.38
C ILE A 401 -10.05 12.67 9.83
N THR A 402 -9.51 12.87 11.04
CA THR A 402 -8.42 12.02 11.56
C THR A 402 -8.91 10.59 11.77
N MET A 403 -10.11 10.41 12.32
CA MET A 403 -10.71 9.09 12.55
C MET A 403 -11.11 8.41 11.24
N VAL A 404 -11.69 9.15 10.28
CA VAL A 404 -12.01 8.65 8.93
C VAL A 404 -10.75 8.26 8.18
N GLY A 405 -9.73 9.13 8.16
CA GLY A 405 -8.44 8.85 7.54
C GLY A 405 -7.78 7.62 8.16
N PHE A 406 -7.85 7.47 9.48
CA PHE A 406 -7.35 6.28 10.17
C PHE A 406 -8.13 5.01 9.78
N ALA A 407 -9.46 5.03 9.83
CA ALA A 407 -10.28 3.88 9.43
C ALA A 407 -10.06 3.48 7.98
N LEU A 408 -9.92 4.46 7.07
CA LEU A 408 -9.60 4.23 5.67
C LEU A 408 -8.18 3.71 5.46
N ASN A 409 -7.21 4.09 6.29
CA ASN A 409 -5.84 3.58 6.20
C ASN A 409 -5.68 2.19 6.83
N ASN A 410 -6.51 1.88 7.83
CA ASN A 410 -6.53 0.57 8.50
C ASN A 410 -7.44 -0.45 7.79
N LEU A 411 -8.29 0.04 6.88
CA LEU A 411 -9.04 -0.79 5.96
C LEU A 411 -8.06 -1.67 5.18
N SER A 412 -8.28 -2.98 5.24
CA SER A 412 -7.74 -4.00 4.34
C SER A 412 -8.94 -4.57 3.58
N PHE A 413 -9.00 -4.38 2.25
CA PHE A 413 -10.16 -4.83 1.47
C PHE A 413 -9.93 -6.29 1.18
N TYR A 414 -10.70 -7.15 1.85
CA TYR A 414 -10.91 -8.52 1.41
C TYR A 414 -12.03 -8.49 0.38
N LEU A 415 -11.70 -8.28 -0.90
CA LEU A 415 -12.70 -8.31 -1.99
C LEU A 415 -13.33 -9.71 -2.18
N HIS A 416 -12.79 -10.72 -1.51
CA HIS A 416 -13.22 -12.12 -1.60
C HIS A 416 -14.65 -12.42 -1.18
N GLN A 417 -15.37 -11.50 -0.52
CA GLN A 417 -16.79 -11.73 -0.22
C GLN A 417 -17.70 -11.69 -1.46
N VAL A 418 -17.18 -11.30 -2.64
CA VAL A 418 -18.03 -11.07 -3.82
C VAL A 418 -17.91 -12.17 -4.90
N LEU A 419 -16.82 -12.94 -5.01
CA LEU A 419 -16.59 -13.77 -6.23
C LEU A 419 -16.09 -15.23 -6.08
N ASP A 420 -15.53 -15.70 -4.95
CA ASP A 420 -15.26 -17.15 -4.71
C ASP A 420 -14.86 -17.42 -3.24
N PRO A 421 -15.53 -18.32 -2.48
CA PRO A 421 -15.21 -18.62 -1.08
C PRO A 421 -13.92 -19.42 -0.82
N SER A 422 -13.21 -19.90 -1.85
CA SER A 422 -12.17 -20.94 -1.68
C SER A 422 -10.71 -20.47 -1.73
N ILE A 423 -10.45 -19.17 -1.94
CA ILE A 423 -9.08 -18.62 -2.09
C ILE A 423 -8.98 -17.34 -1.26
N LEU A 424 -8.03 -17.28 -0.32
CA LEU A 424 -7.82 -16.13 0.57
C LEU A 424 -6.72 -15.21 0.01
N TRP A 425 -7.06 -14.02 -0.49
CA TRP A 425 -6.10 -12.95 -0.74
C TRP A 425 -6.40 -11.68 0.08
N PRO A 426 -5.37 -10.95 0.53
CA PRO A 426 -5.43 -9.53 0.87
C PRO A 426 -5.29 -8.65 -0.39
N LEU A 427 -6.03 -7.53 -0.46
CA LEU A 427 -5.66 -6.41 -1.34
C LEU A 427 -5.02 -5.30 -0.50
N ARG A 428 -3.90 -4.78 -0.98
CA ARG A 428 -3.16 -3.65 -0.39
C ARG A 428 -3.87 -2.31 -0.60
N MET A 429 -3.72 -1.41 0.38
CA MET A 429 -4.17 -0.01 0.34
C MET A 429 -3.03 0.97 0.61
N GLY A 430 -2.77 1.86 -0.35
CA GLY A 430 -2.15 3.16 -0.11
C GLY A 430 -3.20 4.25 -0.24
N ILE A 431 -3.20 5.26 0.64
CA ILE A 431 -3.95 6.50 0.36
C ILE A 431 -2.95 7.64 0.16
N VAL A 432 -2.99 8.28 -1.00
CA VAL A 432 -2.32 9.56 -1.24
C VAL A 432 -3.39 10.64 -1.20
N TRP A 433 -3.44 11.42 -0.12
CA TRP A 433 -4.35 12.56 -0.01
C TRP A 433 -3.73 13.76 -0.74
N GLN A 434 -4.42 14.37 -1.71
CA GLN A 434 -4.03 15.69 -2.22
C GLN A 434 -4.24 16.72 -1.09
N HIS A 435 -3.15 17.35 -0.67
CA HIS A 435 -3.07 18.23 0.50
C HIS A 435 -4.10 19.38 0.52
N ILE A 436 -4.77 19.57 1.66
CA ILE A 436 -4.89 20.92 2.22
C ILE A 436 -3.56 21.19 2.93
N GLY A 437 -2.67 21.90 2.25
CA GLY A 437 -1.47 22.44 2.86
C GLY A 437 -1.89 23.51 3.86
N ILE A 438 -1.83 23.22 5.16
CA ILE A 438 -1.72 24.30 6.13
C ILE A 438 -0.29 24.82 6.02
N LYS A 439 -0.12 25.88 5.22
CA LYS A 439 0.99 26.82 5.33
C LYS A 439 1.01 27.38 6.76
N ILE A 440 1.67 26.69 7.69
CA ILE A 440 1.91 27.21 9.05
C ILE A 440 2.92 28.38 9.04
N TRP A 441 3.54 28.70 7.90
CA TRP A 441 4.54 29.77 7.81
C TRP A 441 4.07 31.10 7.22
N GLU A 442 2.86 31.21 6.65
CA GLU A 442 2.37 32.49 6.06
C GLU A 442 1.26 33.19 6.85
N MET A 443 0.69 32.58 7.90
CA MET A 443 -0.29 33.26 8.76
C MET A 443 0.34 34.12 9.88
N VAL A 444 1.65 34.02 10.13
CA VAL A 444 2.34 34.88 11.12
C VAL A 444 2.72 36.25 10.53
N VAL A 445 2.77 36.38 9.20
CA VAL A 445 3.11 37.66 8.54
C VAL A 445 1.88 38.51 8.21
N LEU A 446 0.67 37.92 8.11
CA LEU A 446 -0.55 38.67 7.80
C LEU A 446 -1.34 39.17 9.03
N LEU A 447 -0.91 38.81 10.25
CA LEU A 447 -1.47 39.37 11.50
C LEU A 447 -0.63 40.50 12.11
N SER A 448 0.48 40.90 11.48
CA SER A 448 1.32 42.03 11.93
C SER A 448 1.11 43.34 11.15
N HIS A 449 0.25 43.36 10.12
CA HIS A 449 -0.12 44.57 9.39
C HIS A 449 -1.63 44.78 9.33
N LYS A 450 -2.23 45.16 10.47
CA LYS A 450 -3.44 46.00 10.54
C LYS A 450 -3.60 46.55 11.97
N GLN A 451 -2.87 47.62 12.28
CA GLN A 451 -3.37 48.64 13.20
C GLN A 451 -4.01 49.75 12.36
N PRO A 452 -5.19 50.22 12.76
CA PRO A 452 -5.42 51.65 12.83
C PRO A 452 -5.81 52.07 14.26
N SER A 453 -4.95 52.93 14.84
CA SER A 453 -5.27 54.18 15.56
C SER A 453 -6.62 54.37 16.30
N GLY A 454 -6.52 54.60 17.62
CA GLY A 454 -7.41 55.43 18.47
C GLY A 454 -8.78 54.81 18.82
N SER A 455 -9.34 54.86 20.04
CA SER A 455 -9.19 55.82 21.14
C SER A 455 -9.64 55.23 22.50
N LEU A 456 -8.99 55.73 23.54
CA LEU A 456 -9.21 55.63 25.00
C LEU A 456 -10.65 55.41 25.54
N LEU A 457 -10.77 54.53 26.55
CA LEU A 457 -11.48 54.82 27.82
C LEU A 457 -10.96 53.89 28.95
N LYS A 458 -10.95 54.44 30.17
CA LYS A 458 -10.15 54.09 31.36
C LYS A 458 -10.72 52.95 32.24
N SER A 459 -9.80 52.33 33.01
CA SER A 459 -9.97 51.73 34.37
C SER A 459 -10.74 50.39 34.44
N SER A 460 -10.35 49.33 35.18
CA SER A 460 -9.70 49.23 36.49
C SER A 460 -8.93 47.88 36.68
N ARG A 461 -8.36 47.68 37.87
CA ARG A 461 -7.29 46.74 38.27
C ARG A 461 -7.72 45.28 38.56
N ASN A 462 -6.70 44.41 38.61
CA ASN A 462 -6.55 43.06 39.25
C ASN A 462 -6.98 41.88 38.35
N THR A 463 -6.19 40.85 38.00
CA THR A 463 -5.02 40.11 38.56
C THR A 463 -4.26 39.40 37.40
N PRO A 464 -2.96 39.04 37.50
CA PRO A 464 -2.27 38.29 36.43
C PRO A 464 -2.32 36.77 36.65
N THR A 465 -2.83 36.02 35.66
CA THR A 465 -2.76 34.56 35.61
C THR A 465 -1.44 34.08 34.99
N ILE A 466 -0.99 32.92 35.47
CA ILE A 466 0.32 32.26 35.27
C ILE A 466 0.73 32.05 33.80
N PHE A 467 -0.20 32.18 32.85
CA PHE A 467 0.05 32.02 31.41
C PHE A 467 0.88 33.14 30.75
N GLN A 468 0.87 34.36 31.29
CA GLN A 468 1.65 35.47 30.70
C GLN A 468 3.14 35.47 31.08
N LYS A 469 3.57 34.69 32.09
CA LYS A 469 4.99 34.57 32.43
C LYS A 469 5.75 33.54 31.58
N GLN A 470 5.06 32.53 31.03
CA GLN A 470 5.72 31.50 30.23
C GLN A 470 6.10 32.00 28.82
N ILE A 471 5.28 32.88 28.24
CA ILE A 471 5.52 33.43 26.89
C ILE A 471 6.70 34.43 26.86
N VAL A 472 6.97 35.13 27.97
CA VAL A 472 8.10 36.08 28.06
C VAL A 472 9.44 35.39 28.36
N LEU A 473 9.42 34.18 28.93
CA LEU A 473 10.64 33.41 29.19
C LEU A 473 11.17 32.72 27.92
N ASP A 474 10.28 32.18 27.08
CA ASP A 474 10.69 31.46 25.86
C ASP A 474 11.19 32.39 24.73
N LEU A 475 10.78 33.65 24.72
CA LEU A 475 11.28 34.65 23.76
C LEU A 475 12.66 35.25 24.12
N ARG A 476 13.13 35.12 25.38
CA ARG A 476 14.49 35.54 25.77
C ARG A 476 15.54 34.44 25.59
N VAL A 477 15.14 33.18 25.50
CA VAL A 477 16.06 32.04 25.29
C VAL A 477 16.38 31.86 23.80
N MET A 478 15.46 32.15 22.87
CA MET A 478 15.75 32.11 21.43
C MET A 478 16.51 33.33 20.87
N GLY A 479 16.54 34.46 21.58
CA GLY A 479 17.31 35.65 21.17
C GLY A 479 18.83 35.56 21.39
N ARG A 480 19.35 34.46 21.97
CA ARG A 480 20.80 34.27 22.24
C ARG A 480 21.46 33.14 21.43
N LEU A 481 20.74 32.52 20.50
CA LEU A 481 21.29 31.47 19.62
C LEU A 481 21.46 31.91 18.15
N ILE A 482 21.33 33.21 17.86
CA ILE A 482 21.58 33.81 16.52
C ILE A 482 22.69 34.89 16.59
N SER A 483 23.58 34.81 17.57
CA SER A 483 24.87 35.54 17.51
C SER A 483 25.98 34.70 18.14
N MET A 484 26.38 33.65 17.44
CA MET A 484 27.71 33.02 17.51
C MET A 484 27.92 32.11 16.30
#